data_AF-A0A9D2M847-F1
#
_entry.id   AF-A0A9D2M847-F1
#
_cell.length_a   1.000
_cell.length_b   1.000
_cell.length_c   1.000
_cell.angle_alpha   90.00
_cell.angle_beta   90.00
_cell.angle_gamma   90.00
#
_symmetry.space_group_name_H-M   'P 1'
#
loop_
_entity.id
_entity.type
_entity.pdbx_description
1 polymer ?
#
loop_
_entity_poly.entity_id
_entity_poly.type
_entity_poly.pdbx_seq_one_letter_code
_entity_poly.pdbx_strand_id
1 'polypeptide(L)' 'ARRIAIVTGSEGGFAAEEAAAAAEAGAVTVGLGPRILRCETAPLAALAAVLTLTGDLE' A
#
# COMPACT_ATOMS: atom_id res chain seq x y z
N ALA A 1 -12.32 -14.55 -8.01
CA ALA A 1 -11.75 -13.76 -6.90
C ALA A 1 -11.06 -12.52 -7.46
N ARG A 2 -11.22 -11.36 -6.82
CA ARG A 2 -10.52 -10.13 -7.19
C ARG A 2 -9.08 -10.23 -6.66
N ARG A 3 -8.07 -9.91 -7.47
CA ARG A 3 -6.66 -9.91 -7.05
C ARG A 3 -6.24 -8.49 -6.72
N ILE A 4 -5.57 -8.31 -5.59
CA ILE A 4 -5.07 -7.01 -5.12
C ILE A 4 -3.57 -7.16 -4.92
N ALA A 5 -2.80 -6.24 -5.49
CA ALA A 5 -1.36 -6.11 -5.24
C ALA A 5 -1.13 -4.88 -4.35
N ILE A 6 -0.31 -5.04 -3.32
CA ILE A 6 0.10 -3.94 -2.43
C ILE A 6 1.58 -3.69 -2.68
N VAL A 7 1.95 -2.44 -2.95
CA VAL A 7 3.33 -2.02 -3.17
C VAL A 7 3.71 -1.06 -2.05
N THR A 8 4.78 -1.36 -1.31
CA THR A 8 5.29 -0.52 -0.21
C THR A 8 6.75 -0.20 -0.42
N GLY A 9 7.15 1.02 -0.07
CA GLY A 9 8.51 1.51 -0.23
C GLY A 9 9.40 1.16 0.95
N SER A 10 10.68 1.53 0.85
CA SER A 10 11.62 1.52 1.97
C SER A 10 11.28 2.60 3.00
N GLU A 11 12.02 2.67 4.11
CA GLU A 11 11.88 3.76 5.10
C GLU A 11 12.06 5.16 4.48
N GLY A 12 12.86 5.27 3.40
CA GLY A 12 13.04 6.51 2.63
C GLY A 12 11.92 6.81 1.62
N GLY A 13 10.93 5.93 1.51
CA GLY A 13 9.85 6.04 0.54
C GLY A 13 10.27 5.65 -0.88
N PHE A 14 9.55 6.22 -1.85
CA PHE A 14 9.81 6.11 -3.29
C PHE A 14 10.38 7.44 -3.80
N ALA A 15 11.29 7.38 -4.76
CA ALA A 15 11.62 8.54 -5.57
C ALA A 15 10.40 9.00 -6.38
N ALA A 16 10.38 10.27 -6.79
CA ALA A 16 9.26 10.83 -7.53
C ALA A 16 9.02 10.07 -8.85
N GLU A 17 10.11 9.65 -9.50
CA GLU A 17 10.10 8.91 -10.75
C GLU A 17 9.56 7.48 -10.57
N GLU A 18 9.87 6.83 -9.45
CA GLU A 18 9.34 5.50 -9.11
C GLU A 18 7.83 5.55 -8.83
N ALA A 19 7.40 6.57 -8.06
CA ALA A 19 5.99 6.78 -7.78
C ALA A 19 5.19 7.09 -9.06
N ALA A 20 5.74 7.91 -9.96
CA ALA A 20 5.15 8.18 -11.26
C ALA A 20 5.08 6.92 -12.13
N ALA A 21 6.16 6.14 -12.21
CA ALA A 21 6.17 4.88 -12.97
C ALA A 21 5.14 3.87 -12.44
N ALA A 22 4.96 3.79 -11.11
CA ALA A 22 3.93 2.94 -10.52
C ALA A 22 2.52 3.42 -10.89
N ALA A 23 2.26 4.73 -10.86
CA ALA A 23 0.98 5.30 -11.27
C ALA A 23 0.68 5.03 -12.75
N GLU A 24 1.65 5.20 -13.64
CA GLU A 24 1.53 4.88 -15.07
C GLU A 24 1.30 3.38 -15.32
N ALA A 25 1.86 2.51 -14.46
CA ALA A 25 1.58 1.07 -14.48
C ALA A 25 0.20 0.69 -13.92
N GLY A 26 -0.61 1.66 -13.49
CA GLY A 26 -1.97 1.48 -12.97
C GLY A 26 -2.06 1.31 -11.46
N ALA A 27 -0.99 1.58 -10.71
CA ALA A 27 -1.07 1.63 -9.25
C ALA A 27 -1.86 2.86 -8.79
N VAL A 28 -2.65 2.69 -7.73
CA VAL A 28 -3.41 3.78 -7.11
C VAL A 28 -2.75 4.17 -5.80
N THR A 29 -2.42 5.45 -5.64
CA THR A 29 -1.86 5.98 -4.39
C THR A 29 -2.93 6.02 -3.30
N VAL A 30 -2.60 5.48 -2.13
CA VAL A 30 -3.51 5.40 -0.96
C VAL A 30 -2.80 5.89 0.29
N GLY A 31 -3.58 6.40 1.26
CA GLY A 31 -3.08 6.78 2.58
C GLY A 31 -3.61 5.85 3.68
N LEU A 32 -2.81 5.64 4.73
CA LEU A 32 -3.17 4.84 5.92
C LEU A 32 -3.45 5.75 7.14
N GLY A 33 -4.20 6.83 6.90
CA GLY A 33 -4.46 7.88 7.88
C GLY A 33 -3.38 8.96 7.95
N PRO A 34 -3.39 9.82 8.98
CA PRO A 34 -2.55 11.02 9.03
C PRO A 34 -1.13 10.79 9.55
N ARG A 35 -0.81 9.58 10.02
CA ARG A 35 0.50 9.26 10.61
C ARG A 35 1.34 8.51 9.58
N ILE A 36 2.62 8.87 9.49
CA ILE A 36 3.59 8.08 8.72
C ILE A 36 3.85 6.78 9.49
N LEU A 37 3.51 5.66 8.85
CA LEU A 37 3.82 4.33 9.37
C LEU A 37 5.21 3.92 8.86
N ARG A 38 6.00 3.28 9.73
CA ARG A 38 7.33 2.76 9.37
C ARG A 38 7.24 1.64 8.35
N CYS A 39 8.35 1.36 7.68
CA CYS A 39 8.47 0.39 6.60
C CYS A 39 7.89 -0.99 6.94
N GLU A 40 7.99 -1.45 8.18
CA GLU A 40 7.44 -2.73 8.64
C GLU A 40 5.94 -2.67 8.99
N THR A 41 5.44 -1.51 9.39
CA THR A 41 4.06 -1.34 9.88
C THR A 41 3.08 -1.03 8.75
N ALA A 42 3.49 -0.20 7.79
CA ALA A 42 2.67 0.16 6.63
C ALA A 42 2.13 -1.05 5.84
N PRO A 43 2.95 -2.03 5.42
CA PRO A 43 2.46 -3.19 4.67
C PRO A 43 1.49 -4.06 5.49
N LEU A 44 1.77 -4.26 6.79
CA LEU A 44 0.89 -5.05 7.66
C LEU A 44 -0.46 -4.38 7.85
N ALA A 45 -0.49 -3.07 8.08
CA ALA A 45 -1.72 -2.30 8.21
C ALA A 45 -2.53 -2.29 6.90
N ALA A 46 -1.88 -2.13 5.75
CA ALA A 46 -2.52 -2.19 4.44
C ALA A 46 -3.13 -3.58 4.17
N LEU A 47 -2.38 -4.65 4.43
CA LEU A 47 -2.85 -6.03 4.24
C LEU A 47 -4.05 -6.33 5.14
N ALA A 48 -3.96 -6.00 6.43
CA ALA A 48 -5.06 -6.19 7.38
C ALA A 48 -6.31 -5.43 6.94
N ALA A 49 -6.17 -4.16 6.54
CA ALA A 49 -7.29 -3.36 6.05
C ALA A 49 -7.93 -3.95 4.79
N VAL A 50 -7.12 -4.42 3.82
CA VAL A 50 -7.63 -5.10 2.62
C VAL A 50 -8.43 -6.34 3.01
N LEU A 51 -7.85 -7.24 3.81
CA LEU A 51 -8.52 -8.48 4.22
C LEU A 51 -9.81 -8.21 5.00
N THR A 52 -9.83 -7.22 5.90
CA THR A 52 -11.05 -6.82 6.61
C THR A 52 -12.12 -6.30 5.65
N LEU A 53 -11.75 -5.43 4.72
CA LEU A 53 -12.71 -4.80 3.79
C LEU A 53 -13.20 -5.75 2.69
N THR A 54 -12.44 -6.80 2.38
CA THR A 54 -12.84 -7.84 1.43
C THR A 54 -13.55 -9.02 2.08
N GLY A 55 -13.58 -9.10 3.42
CA GLY A 55 -14.16 -10.22 4.16
C GLY A 55 -13.27 -11.47 4.19
N ASP A 56 -11.98 -11.33 3.95
CA ASP A 56 -10.99 -12.41 3.93
C ASP A 56 -10.20 -12.55 5.26
N LEU A 57 -10.53 -11.74 6.28
CA LEU A 57 -9.85 -11.77 7.59
C LEU A 57 -10.59 -12.63 8.65
N GLU A 58 -11.83 -13.03 8.39
CA GLU A 58 -12.68 -13.81 9.32
C GLU A 58 -12.59 -15.32 9.08
#